data_AF-A0A1I2PY71-F1
#
_entry.id   AF-A0A1I2PY71-F1
#
_cell.length_a   1.000
_cell.length_b   1.000
_cell.length_c   1.000
_cell.angle_alpha   90.00
_cell.angle_beta   90.00
_cell.angle_gamma   90.00
#
_symmetry.space_group_name_H-M   'P 1'
#
loop_
_entity.id
_entity.type
_entity.pdbx_description
1 polymer ?
#
loop_
_entity_poly.entity_id
_entity_poly.type
_entity_poly.pdbx_seq_one_letter_code
_entity_poly.pdbx_strand_id
1 'polypeptide(L)'
;MNKNKWCNDREYMSYVGELLERPEVLALDNFTQHHFSTRLEHSIAVSYESYKIAKKLHLNAKATARAGLLHDLFYYDWRVTKFDLGTHAWVHPRIALRNAEKLTPLSPLEKDIIMKHMWGATACPPKYPEGYIVTLVDKYSATEEYGKHLCLKFFGKAKQRLERKKADCIR
;
A
#
# COMPACT_ATOMS: atom_id res chain seq x y z
N MET A 1 -0.69 -2.02 11.26
CA MET A 1 0.51 -2.88 11.28
C MET A 1 1.35 -2.52 12.49
N ASN A 2 1.89 -3.49 13.25
CA ASN A 2 2.72 -3.16 14.43
C ASN A 2 4.06 -2.60 13.92
N LYS A 3 4.29 -1.28 14.03
CA LYS A 3 5.45 -0.57 13.46
C LYS A 3 6.78 -1.24 13.82
N ASN A 4 6.84 -1.89 14.98
CA ASN A 4 8.03 -2.57 15.51
C ASN A 4 8.53 -3.79 14.72
N LYS A 5 7.83 -4.29 13.69
CA LYS A 5 8.29 -5.50 12.97
C LYS A 5 9.22 -5.21 11.79
N TRP A 6 8.87 -4.28 10.91
CA TRP A 6 9.63 -4.05 9.68
C TRP A 6 10.90 -3.24 9.93
N CYS A 7 10.88 -2.27 10.86
CA CYS A 7 12.04 -1.42 11.17
C CYS A 7 13.18 -2.19 11.84
N ASN A 8 12.87 -3.31 12.50
CA ASN A 8 13.85 -4.18 13.15
C ASN A 8 14.38 -5.29 12.23
N ASP A 9 13.81 -5.45 11.04
CA ASP A 9 14.28 -6.40 10.03
C ASP A 9 15.45 -5.77 9.26
N ARG A 10 16.67 -6.07 9.70
CA ARG A 10 17.90 -5.47 9.13
C ARG A 10 18.06 -5.73 7.63
N GLU A 11 17.63 -6.89 7.15
CA GLU A 11 17.75 -7.23 5.74
C GLU A 11 16.77 -6.40 4.92
N TYR A 12 15.50 -6.34 5.33
CA TYR A 12 14.51 -5.47 4.68
C TYR A 12 14.98 -4.01 4.67
N MET A 13 15.43 -3.50 5.82
CA MET A 13 15.93 -2.13 5.94
C MET A 13 17.18 -1.87 5.09
N SER A 14 18.02 -2.89 4.84
CA SER A 14 19.14 -2.74 3.90
C SER A 14 18.70 -2.52 2.45
N TYR A 15 17.47 -2.88 2.09
CA TYR A 15 16.93 -2.71 0.74
C TYR A 15 16.17 -1.39 0.55
N VAL A 16 15.46 -0.96 1.60
CA VAL A 16 14.52 0.17 1.51
C VAL A 16 14.84 1.35 2.43
N GLY A 17 15.79 1.22 3.36
CA GLY A 17 16.09 2.24 4.37
C GLY A 17 16.40 3.60 3.76
N GLU A 18 17.29 3.63 2.77
CA GLU A 18 17.63 4.86 2.04
C GLU A 18 16.41 5.48 1.32
N LEU A 19 15.48 4.65 0.83
CA LEU A 19 14.25 5.14 0.19
C LEU A 19 13.29 5.73 1.22
N LEU A 20 13.19 5.13 2.40
CA LEU A 20 12.33 5.60 3.49
C LEU A 20 12.82 6.92 4.11
N GLU A 21 14.08 7.28 3.90
CA GLU A 21 14.62 8.58 4.31
C GLU A 21 14.35 9.70 3.28
N ARG A 22 13.86 9.35 2.07
CA ARG A 22 13.58 10.33 1.03
C ARG A 22 12.34 11.16 1.38
N PRO A 23 12.41 12.50 1.31
CA PRO A 23 11.26 13.37 1.55
C PRO A 23 10.05 13.03 0.69
N GLU A 24 10.28 12.58 -0.55
CA GLU A 24 9.25 12.20 -1.49
C GLU A 24 8.48 10.95 -1.05
N VAL A 25 9.17 9.96 -0.48
CA VAL A 25 8.52 8.77 0.08
C VAL A 25 7.80 9.15 1.37
N LEU A 26 8.43 9.92 2.26
CA LEU A 26 7.81 10.39 3.50
C LEU A 26 6.58 11.28 3.27
N ALA A 27 6.55 12.04 2.17
CA ALA A 27 5.42 12.89 1.81
C ALA A 27 4.11 12.10 1.59
N LEU A 28 4.19 10.79 1.33
CA LEU A 28 3.03 9.90 1.24
C LEU A 28 2.23 9.83 2.55
N ASP A 29 2.81 10.22 3.67
CA ASP A 29 2.13 10.26 4.97
C ASP A 29 1.03 11.33 5.01
N ASN A 30 1.12 12.35 4.17
CA ASN A 30 0.13 13.43 4.08
C ASN A 30 -1.14 13.03 3.30
N PHE A 31 -1.18 11.82 2.74
CA PHE A 31 -2.29 11.38 1.90
C PHE A 31 -3.03 10.21 2.54
N THR A 32 -4.28 10.44 2.92
CA THR A 32 -5.10 9.42 3.57
C THR A 32 -5.47 8.29 2.60
N GLN A 33 -5.12 7.07 3.01
CA GLN A 33 -5.56 5.82 2.43
C GLN A 33 -6.71 5.27 3.29
N HIS A 34 -7.79 4.80 2.64
CA HIS A 34 -8.97 4.19 3.27
C HIS A 34 -9.36 4.70 4.69
N HIS A 35 -9.51 6.03 4.85
CA HIS A 35 -9.99 6.76 6.03
C HIS A 35 -9.13 6.77 7.31
N PHE A 36 -8.20 5.83 7.53
CA PHE A 36 -7.45 5.74 8.80
C PHE A 36 -5.96 5.42 8.66
N SER A 37 -5.50 4.98 7.49
CA SER A 37 -4.09 4.78 7.18
C SER A 37 -3.60 5.93 6.30
N THR A 38 -2.29 6.14 6.27
CA THR A 38 -1.67 7.00 5.25
C THR A 38 -1.21 6.13 4.08
N ARG A 39 -0.98 6.75 2.92
CA ARG A 39 -0.43 6.03 1.76
C ARG A 39 0.96 5.47 2.08
N LEU A 40 1.73 6.19 2.91
CA LEU A 40 3.01 5.69 3.42
C LEU A 40 2.84 4.39 4.21
N GLU A 41 1.90 4.35 5.15
CA GLU A 41 1.65 3.15 5.95
C GLU A 41 1.22 1.95 5.09
N HIS A 42 0.36 2.19 4.10
CA HIS A 42 -0.06 1.17 3.12
C HIS A 42 1.13 0.67 2.30
N SER A 43 1.92 1.57 1.71
CA SER A 43 3.08 1.19 0.89
C SER A 43 4.13 0.42 1.69
N ILE A 44 4.40 0.78 2.95
CA ILE A 44 5.30 0.01 3.83
C ILE A 44 4.72 -1.38 4.11
N ALA A 45 3.40 -1.49 4.37
CA ALA A 45 2.76 -2.76 4.63
C ALA A 45 2.84 -3.71 3.43
N VAL A 46 2.49 -3.21 2.24
CA VAL A 46 2.59 -3.97 1.00
C VAL A 46 4.03 -4.39 0.74
N SER A 47 4.97 -3.44 0.83
CA SER A 47 6.40 -3.69 0.66
C SER A 47 6.91 -4.83 1.57
N TYR A 48 6.63 -4.74 2.87
CA TYR A 48 7.17 -5.69 3.85
C TYR A 48 6.54 -7.08 3.74
N GLU A 49 5.22 -7.17 3.53
CA GLU A 49 4.54 -8.45 3.36
C GLU A 49 4.96 -9.13 2.05
N SER A 50 5.04 -8.38 0.94
CA SER A 50 5.51 -8.92 -0.34
C SER A 50 6.96 -9.38 -0.28
N TYR A 51 7.84 -8.62 0.40
CA TYR A 51 9.23 -9.01 0.65
C TYR A 51 9.33 -10.39 1.32
N LYS A 52 8.57 -10.61 2.40
CA LYS A 52 8.59 -11.89 3.13
C LYS A 52 8.13 -13.06 2.25
N ILE A 53 7.09 -12.84 1.45
CA ILE A 53 6.58 -13.87 0.54
C ILE A 53 7.62 -14.17 -0.55
N ALA A 54 8.16 -13.15 -1.21
CA ALA A 54 9.20 -13.32 -2.23
C ALA A 54 10.43 -14.05 -1.67
N LYS A 55 10.86 -13.70 -0.46
CA LYS A 55 11.96 -14.38 0.23
C LYS A 55 11.66 -15.86 0.49
N LYS A 56 10.45 -16.18 0.98
CA LYS A 56 10.03 -17.57 1.21
C LYS A 56 9.95 -18.39 -0.08
N LEU A 57 9.65 -17.75 -1.20
CA LEU A 57 9.59 -18.37 -2.52
C LEU A 57 10.92 -18.34 -3.28
N HIS A 58 12.02 -17.89 -2.65
CA HIS A 58 13.34 -17.75 -3.27
C HIS A 58 13.35 -16.86 -4.53
N LEU A 59 12.48 -15.85 -4.54
CA LEU A 59 12.39 -14.83 -5.58
C LEU A 59 13.25 -13.61 -5.24
N ASN A 60 13.26 -12.57 -6.11
CA ASN A 60 14.04 -11.36 -5.87
C ASN A 60 13.40 -10.47 -4.79
N ALA A 61 13.70 -10.79 -3.53
CA ALA A 61 13.16 -10.13 -2.35
C ALA A 61 13.52 -8.63 -2.30
N LYS A 62 14.73 -8.25 -2.73
CA LYS A 62 15.19 -6.84 -2.79
C LYS A 62 14.35 -6.00 -3.76
N ALA A 63 14.21 -6.48 -4.99
CA ALA A 63 13.40 -5.78 -6.00
C ALA A 63 11.93 -5.72 -5.58
N THR A 64 11.40 -6.79 -4.99
CA THR A 64 10.03 -6.84 -4.47
C THR A 64 9.80 -5.81 -3.37
N ALA A 65 10.71 -5.74 -2.39
CA ALA A 65 10.62 -4.77 -1.29
C ALA A 65 10.60 -3.33 -1.83
N ARG A 66 11.56 -2.99 -2.69
CA ARG A 66 11.70 -1.64 -3.25
C ARG A 66 10.53 -1.25 -4.12
N ALA A 67 10.12 -2.10 -5.06
CA ALA A 67 8.98 -1.83 -5.92
C ALA A 67 7.66 -1.78 -5.14
N GLY A 68 7.48 -2.65 -4.14
CA GLY A 68 6.33 -2.61 -3.25
C GLY A 68 6.26 -1.33 -2.41
N LEU A 69 7.39 -0.71 -2.06
CA LEU A 69 7.38 0.58 -1.37
C LEU A 69 6.99 1.74 -2.31
N LEU A 70 7.35 1.63 -3.60
CA LEU A 70 7.22 2.70 -4.58
C LEU A 70 5.96 2.58 -5.46
N HIS A 71 5.19 1.49 -5.35
CA HIS A 71 4.06 1.20 -6.25
C HIS A 71 2.99 2.31 -6.29
N ASP A 72 2.82 3.00 -5.16
CA ASP A 72 1.80 4.02 -4.90
C ASP A 72 2.42 5.43 -4.74
N LEU A 73 3.59 5.67 -5.34
CA LEU A 73 4.31 6.93 -5.21
C LEU A 73 3.69 8.09 -6.02
N PHE A 74 2.55 8.58 -5.58
CA PHE A 74 1.85 9.74 -6.13
C PHE A 74 1.28 10.64 -5.03
N TYR A 75 1.03 11.91 -5.36
CA TYR A 75 0.81 12.99 -4.39
C TYR A 75 -0.52 13.73 -4.60
N TYR A 76 -1.58 13.02 -4.97
CA TYR A 76 -2.92 13.58 -5.11
C TYR A 76 -3.96 12.68 -4.45
N ASP A 77 -5.13 13.25 -4.15
CA ASP A 77 -6.29 12.47 -3.71
C ASP A 77 -7.08 12.00 -4.94
N TRP A 78 -7.15 10.69 -5.14
CA TRP A 78 -7.86 10.07 -6.27
C TRP A 78 -9.39 10.14 -6.16
N ARG A 79 -9.91 10.42 -4.95
CA ARG A 79 -11.35 10.59 -4.74
C ARG A 79 -11.84 11.89 -5.36
N VAL A 80 -11.04 12.95 -5.25
CA VAL A 80 -11.33 14.30 -5.76
C VAL A 80 -10.74 14.52 -7.15
N THR A 81 -9.47 14.12 -7.35
CA THR A 81 -8.76 14.33 -8.62
C THR A 81 -9.21 13.30 -9.64
N LYS A 82 -9.80 13.77 -10.74
CA LYS A 82 -10.14 12.95 -11.90
C LYS A 82 -9.24 13.37 -13.07
N PHE A 83 -8.79 12.38 -13.83
CA PHE A 83 -8.01 12.61 -15.03
C PHE A 83 -8.89 12.34 -16.24
N ASP A 84 -8.82 13.21 -17.25
CA ASP A 84 -9.53 13.00 -18.51
C ASP A 84 -8.93 11.85 -19.33
N LEU A 85 -7.66 11.51 -19.04
CA LEU A 85 -6.84 10.52 -19.76
C LEU A 85 -7.04 9.07 -19.27
N GLY A 86 -7.96 8.80 -18.35
CA GLY A 86 -8.32 7.44 -17.95
C GLY A 86 -8.65 7.25 -16.47
N THR A 87 -8.96 6.00 -16.11
CA THR A 87 -9.28 5.65 -14.73
C THR A 87 -8.06 5.77 -13.82
N HIS A 88 -8.31 5.96 -12.52
CA HIS A 88 -7.23 6.01 -11.53
C HIS A 88 -6.32 4.78 -11.63
N ALA A 89 -6.90 3.57 -11.74
CA ALA A 89 -6.18 2.31 -11.88
C ALA A 89 -5.22 2.25 -13.08
N TRP A 90 -5.49 3.02 -14.13
CA TRP A 90 -4.63 3.11 -15.30
C TRP A 90 -3.58 4.22 -15.16
N VAL A 91 -3.93 5.35 -14.57
CA VAL A 91 -3.07 6.54 -14.51
C VAL A 91 -2.01 6.44 -13.42
N HIS A 92 -2.37 6.04 -12.19
CA HIS A 92 -1.44 6.12 -11.07
C HIS A 92 -0.20 5.21 -11.18
N PRO A 93 -0.25 3.98 -11.76
CA PRO A 93 0.97 3.17 -11.88
C PRO A 93 2.02 3.85 -12.76
N ARG A 94 1.57 4.62 -13.76
CA ARG A 94 2.45 5.40 -14.65
C ARG A 94 3.05 6.60 -13.95
N ILE A 95 2.25 7.29 -13.13
CA ILE A 95 2.73 8.42 -12.32
C ILE A 95 3.74 7.92 -11.27
N ALA A 96 3.39 6.85 -10.55
CA ALA A 96 4.24 6.22 -9.56
C ALA A 96 5.57 5.77 -10.16
N LEU A 97 5.54 5.10 -11.32
CA LEU A 97 6.78 4.72 -12.02
C LEU A 97 7.64 5.93 -12.37
N ARG A 98 7.06 6.96 -12.98
CA ARG A 98 7.81 8.18 -13.35
C ARG A 98 8.40 8.90 -12.15
N ASN A 99 7.70 8.91 -11.02
CA ASN A 99 8.21 9.49 -9.78
C ASN A 99 9.34 8.63 -9.21
N ALA A 100 9.18 7.31 -9.20
CA ALA A 100 10.19 6.38 -8.70
C ALA A 100 11.49 6.43 -9.52
N GLU A 101 11.39 6.55 -10.85
CA GLU A 101 12.54 6.71 -11.76
C GLU A 101 13.35 7.99 -11.50
N LYS A 102 12.73 9.04 -10.94
CA LYS A 102 13.43 10.26 -10.52
C LYS A 102 14.16 10.10 -9.19
N LEU A 103 13.70 9.20 -8.32
CA LEU A 103 14.27 8.99 -6.99
C LEU A 103 15.43 8.00 -6.99
N THR A 104 15.35 6.96 -7.80
CA THR A 104 16.31 5.86 -7.80
C THR A 104 16.38 5.18 -9.16
N PRO A 105 17.53 4.61 -9.54
CA PRO A 105 17.59 3.63 -10.61
C PRO A 105 16.65 2.45 -10.29
N LEU A 106 15.92 2.00 -11.32
CA LEU A 106 15.01 0.86 -11.23
C LEU A 106 15.39 -0.20 -12.25
N SER A 107 15.45 -1.45 -11.80
CA SER A 107 15.59 -2.63 -12.64
C SER A 107 14.31 -2.88 -13.46
N PRO A 108 14.40 -3.64 -14.58
CA PRO A 108 13.21 -4.01 -15.36
C PRO A 108 12.13 -4.72 -14.53
N LEU A 109 12.53 -5.49 -13.53
CA LEU A 109 11.62 -6.15 -12.58
C LEU A 109 10.86 -5.12 -11.75
N GLU A 110 11.55 -4.17 -11.11
CA GLU A 110 10.89 -3.14 -10.29
C GLU A 110 9.94 -2.28 -11.12
N LYS A 111 10.33 -1.91 -12.35
CA LYS A 111 9.47 -1.15 -13.26
C LYS A 111 8.20 -1.91 -13.63
N ASP A 112 8.31 -3.22 -13.90
CA ASP A 112 7.16 -4.06 -14.23
C ASP A 112 6.19 -4.19 -13.05
N ILE A 113 6.72 -4.39 -11.84
CA ILE A 113 5.92 -4.43 -10.61
C ILE A 113 5.15 -3.13 -10.43
N ILE A 114 5.83 -1.98 -10.43
CA ILE A 114 5.20 -0.66 -10.21
C ILE A 114 4.16 -0.39 -11.30
N MET A 115 4.47 -0.65 -12.57
CA MET A 115 3.55 -0.36 -13.67
C MET A 115 2.29 -1.25 -13.65
N LYS A 116 2.37 -2.47 -13.12
CA LYS A 116 1.35 -3.50 -13.33
C LYS A 116 0.71 -4.05 -12.05
N HIS A 117 1.03 -3.48 -10.89
CA HIS A 117 0.42 -3.89 -9.61
C HIS A 117 -1.12 -3.78 -9.58
N MET A 118 -1.69 -2.95 -10.47
CA MET A 118 -3.13 -2.83 -10.69
C MET A 118 -3.74 -3.91 -11.59
N TRP A 119 -3.03 -5.01 -11.87
CA TRP A 119 -3.61 -6.13 -12.60
C TRP A 119 -4.87 -6.66 -11.90
N GLY A 120 -5.89 -6.98 -12.70
CA GLY A 120 -7.26 -7.27 -12.24
C GLY A 120 -8.18 -6.05 -12.30
N ALA A 121 -7.66 -4.83 -12.09
CA ALA A 121 -8.34 -3.57 -12.43
C ALA A 121 -7.88 -3.03 -13.81
N THR A 122 -6.70 -3.46 -14.25
CA THR A 122 -6.18 -3.27 -15.62
C THR A 122 -5.95 -4.62 -16.28
N ALA A 123 -6.03 -4.65 -17.62
CA ALA A 123 -5.90 -5.87 -18.42
C ALA A 123 -4.43 -6.31 -18.63
N CYS A 124 -3.45 -5.75 -17.93
CA CYS A 124 -2.03 -5.97 -18.22
C CYS A 124 -1.32 -6.85 -17.16
N PRO A 125 -1.07 -8.13 -17.50
CA PRO A 125 -0.10 -9.05 -16.94
C PRO A 125 1.16 -8.56 -16.21
N PRO A 126 1.39 -8.71 -14.89
CA PRO A 126 2.75 -8.73 -14.39
C PRO A 126 3.57 -9.79 -15.15
N LYS A 127 4.76 -9.43 -15.61
CA LYS A 127 5.65 -10.36 -16.34
C LYS A 127 6.35 -11.31 -15.38
N TYR A 128 6.58 -10.87 -14.15
CA TYR A 128 7.37 -11.57 -13.14
C TYR A 128 6.48 -12.03 -11.98
N PRO A 129 6.77 -13.18 -11.34
CA PRO A 129 6.00 -13.69 -10.20
C PRO A 129 5.96 -12.70 -9.04
N GLU A 130 7.03 -11.94 -8.79
CA GLU A 130 7.09 -10.88 -7.79
C GLU A 130 6.01 -9.81 -8.01
N GLY A 131 5.67 -9.51 -9.26
CA GLY A 131 4.60 -8.57 -9.60
C GLY A 131 3.22 -9.07 -9.21
N TYR A 132 2.96 -10.38 -9.31
CA TYR A 132 1.72 -10.97 -8.80
C TYR A 132 1.65 -10.90 -7.28
N ILE A 133 2.77 -11.11 -6.58
CA ILE A 133 2.82 -11.00 -5.12
C ILE A 133 2.42 -9.60 -4.68
N VAL A 134 3.04 -8.55 -5.24
CA VAL A 134 2.70 -7.16 -4.88
C VAL A 134 1.26 -6.84 -5.25
N THR A 135 0.80 -7.26 -6.43
CA THR A 135 -0.59 -7.09 -6.90
C THR A 135 -1.63 -7.67 -5.93
N LEU A 136 -1.37 -8.85 -5.36
CA LEU A 136 -2.29 -9.54 -4.46
C LEU A 136 -2.22 -8.96 -3.04
N VAL A 137 -1.01 -8.69 -2.55
CA VAL A 137 -0.81 -8.09 -1.22
C VAL A 137 -1.40 -6.68 -1.15
N ASP A 138 -1.24 -5.87 -2.21
CA ASP A 138 -1.85 -4.55 -2.31
C ASP A 138 -3.38 -4.60 -2.12
N LYS A 139 -4.06 -5.46 -2.89
CA LYS A 139 -5.51 -5.66 -2.77
C LYS A 139 -5.91 -6.21 -1.40
N TYR A 140 -5.13 -7.14 -0.84
CA TYR A 140 -5.37 -7.67 0.50
C TYR A 140 -5.23 -6.57 1.56
N SER A 141 -4.18 -5.75 1.49
CA SER A 141 -3.96 -4.63 2.42
C SER A 141 -5.10 -3.63 2.35
N ALA A 142 -5.49 -3.21 1.14
CA ALA A 142 -6.62 -2.30 0.93
C ALA A 142 -7.96 -2.85 1.47
N THR A 143 -8.20 -4.16 1.33
CA THR A 143 -9.42 -4.80 1.84
C THR A 143 -9.40 -5.06 3.34
N GLU A 144 -8.25 -5.41 3.92
CA GLU A 144 -8.10 -5.58 5.37
C GLU A 144 -8.27 -4.24 6.10
N GLU A 145 -7.69 -3.17 5.57
CA GLU A 145 -7.88 -1.79 6.05
C GLU A 145 -9.37 -1.40 6.05
N TYR A 146 -10.08 -1.70 4.96
CA TYR A 146 -11.51 -1.47 4.85
C TYR A 146 -12.34 -2.38 5.78
N GLY A 147 -11.93 -3.64 5.97
CA GLY A 147 -12.60 -4.59 6.86
C GLY A 147 -12.51 -4.19 8.33
N LYS A 148 -11.32 -3.75 8.78
CA LYS A 148 -11.10 -3.18 10.13
C LYS A 148 -12.01 -1.98 10.35
N HIS A 149 -12.18 -1.13 9.35
CA HIS A 149 -13.09 0.01 9.40
C HIS A 149 -14.55 -0.40 9.62
N LEU A 150 -15.06 -1.35 8.84
CA LEU A 150 -16.43 -1.85 9.01
C LEU A 150 -16.61 -2.40 10.43
N CYS A 151 -15.67 -3.22 10.87
CA CYS A 151 -15.65 -3.81 12.20
C CYS A 151 -15.72 -2.74 13.30
N LEU A 152 -14.85 -1.73 13.26
CA LEU A 152 -14.85 -0.60 14.20
C LEU A 152 -16.16 0.21 14.17
N LYS A 153 -16.73 0.46 12.98
CA LYS A 153 -18.05 1.12 12.85
C LYS A 153 -19.17 0.28 13.47
N PHE A 154 -19.17 -1.04 13.26
CA PHE A 154 -20.18 -1.94 13.83
C PHE A 154 -20.05 -2.04 15.35
N PHE A 155 -18.83 -2.21 15.87
CA PHE A 155 -18.57 -2.23 17.31
C PHE A 155 -18.90 -0.88 17.98
N GLY A 156 -18.57 0.24 17.34
CA GLY A 156 -18.93 1.58 17.81
C GLY A 156 -20.44 1.81 17.87
N LYS A 157 -21.19 1.40 16.83
CA LYS A 157 -22.66 1.45 16.82
C LYS A 157 -23.28 0.52 17.87
N ALA A 158 -22.74 -0.68 18.04
CA ALA A 158 -23.21 -1.63 19.05
C ALA A 158 -23.01 -1.10 20.47
N LYS A 159 -21.84 -0.51 20.76
CA LYS A 159 -21.53 0.12 22.05
C LYS A 159 -22.47 1.29 22.37
N GLN A 160 -22.68 2.22 21.43
CA GLN A 160 -23.63 3.33 21.61
C GLN A 160 -25.09 2.87 21.79
N ARG A 161 -25.47 1.73 21.19
CA ARG A 161 -26.82 1.16 21.36
C ARG A 161 -27.00 0.50 22.72
N LEU A 162 -25.94 -0.13 23.24
CA LEU A 162 -25.92 -0.71 24.58
C LEU A 162 -25.95 0.36 25.67
N GLU A 163 -25.18 1.45 25.51
CA GLU A 163 -25.16 2.58 26.46
C GLU A 163 -26.49 3.33 26.49
N ARG A 164 -27.14 3.55 25.33
CA ARG A 164 -28.50 4.11 25.27
C ARG A 164 -29.52 3.22 26.00
N LYS A 165 -29.52 1.90 25.75
CA LYS A 165 -30.40 0.97 26.47
C LYS A 165 -30.18 0.97 27.99
N LYS A 166 -28.94 1.14 28.45
CA LYS A 166 -28.64 1.26 29.89
C LYS A 166 -29.17 2.59 30.46
N ALA A 167 -29.02 3.69 29.73
CA ALA A 167 -29.54 5.00 30.15
C ALA A 167 -31.08 5.03 30.21
N ASP A 168 -31.76 4.39 29.25
CA ASP A 168 -33.23 4.31 29.20
C ASP A 168 -33.81 3.42 30.31
N CYS A 169 -33.03 2.48 30.87
CA CYS A 169 -33.48 1.56 31.93
C CYS A 169 -33.30 2.12 33.35
N ILE A 170 -32.59 3.25 33.49
CA ILE A 170 -32.33 3.92 34.78
C ILE A 170 -33.31 5.10 35.00
N ARG A 171 -34.22 5.34 34.06
CA ARG A 171 -35.23 6.40 34.08
C ARG A 171 -36.61 5.83 34.35
#